data_AF-A0AAV9ZFI4-F1
#
_entry.id   AF-A0AAV9ZFI4-F1
#
_cell.length_a   1.000
_cell.length_b   1.000
_cell.length_c   1.000
_cell.angle_alpha   90.00
_cell.angle_beta   90.00
_cell.angle_gamma   90.00
#
_symmetry.space_group_name_H-M   'P 1'
#
loop_
_entity.id
_entity.type
_entity.pdbx_description
1 polymer ?
#
loop_
_entity_poly.entity_id
_entity_poly.type
_entity_poly.pdbx_seq_one_letter_code
_entity_poly.pdbx_strand_id
1 'polypeptide(L)'
;MKPCALDTYRDDNLSYLRGRFTTGFEEDSYEFTNMQATSKAETEFVMGREPADMSRPATTFMDAQGTGVHMVMSAKTALDLGCPIRGILAFTSTYLIVFHSDKACPSIPAPGLGPLSIARQISYKNPIPIIDLVYRRTQISQWLNHEHSQLQEEIQLRKSQGEPINDESFTSRVAKEDAQQDKDALAMCGMLQGADPRVAPIHRVLAVWGIDVGVLSIHGTSIKANVNETRIWNDIFIFSTIGRTQSNAVPIVAQKSLLGHFKGGLAAWQMGGLLQTVSSE
;
A
#
# COMPACT_ATOMS: atom_id res chain seq x y z
N MET A 1 0.24 -2.40 19.45
CA MET A 1 0.46 -1.48 18.31
C MET A 1 -0.69 -0.51 18.28
N LYS A 2 -0.45 0.81 18.28
CA LYS A 2 -1.51 1.76 17.93
C LYS A 2 -1.78 1.60 16.42
N PRO A 3 -3.05 1.56 15.98
CA PRO A 3 -3.37 1.48 14.55
C PRO A 3 -2.69 2.61 13.79
N CYS A 4 -2.18 2.33 12.59
CA CYS A 4 -1.76 3.43 11.73
C CYS A 4 -3.02 4.15 11.24
N ALA A 5 -2.94 5.43 10.89
CA ALA A 5 -4.12 6.24 10.51
C ALA A 5 -4.94 5.63 9.34
N LEU A 6 -4.38 4.70 8.55
CA LEU A 6 -5.12 4.00 7.51
C LEU A 6 -6.02 2.88 8.04
N ASP A 7 -5.64 2.24 9.15
CA ASP A 7 -6.51 1.29 9.84
C ASP A 7 -7.69 2.03 10.48
N THR A 8 -7.49 3.30 10.86
CA THR A 8 -8.53 4.22 11.33
C THR A 8 -9.46 4.72 10.21
N TYR A 9 -9.04 4.62 8.94
CA TYR A 9 -9.78 5.13 7.78
C TYR A 9 -10.88 4.19 7.29
N ARG A 10 -10.77 2.88 7.58
CA ARG A 10 -11.82 1.92 7.18
C ARG A 10 -13.13 2.11 7.91
N ASP A 11 -13.10 2.79 9.05
CA ASP A 11 -14.24 2.86 9.96
C ASP A 11 -14.96 4.22 9.96
N ASP A 12 -14.29 5.33 9.57
CA ASP A 12 -14.89 6.68 9.61
C ASP A 12 -14.55 7.52 8.35
N ASN A 13 -15.56 8.17 7.75
CA ASN A 13 -15.50 9.04 6.57
C ASN A 13 -14.72 10.37 6.79
N LEU A 14 -13.53 10.33 7.38
CA LEU A 14 -12.72 11.49 7.73
C LEU A 14 -11.60 11.75 6.70
N SER A 15 -11.32 13.02 6.44
CA SER A 15 -10.16 13.48 5.66
C SER A 15 -9.02 13.89 6.59
N TYR A 16 -7.79 13.49 6.29
CA TYR A 16 -6.61 13.81 7.12
C TYR A 16 -5.41 14.27 6.30
N LEU A 17 -4.66 15.21 6.88
CA LEU A 17 -3.33 15.64 6.44
C LEU A 17 -2.27 14.66 6.98
N ARG A 18 -1.50 14.02 6.10
CA ARG A 18 -0.38 13.16 6.50
C ARG A 18 0.92 13.74 5.98
N GLY A 19 1.81 14.12 6.89
CA GLY A 19 3.13 14.59 6.54
C GLY A 19 4.16 14.18 7.57
N ARG A 20 5.42 14.18 7.14
CA ARG A 20 6.55 14.08 8.07
C ARG A 20 7.62 15.05 7.61
N PHE A 21 8.11 15.83 8.56
CA PHE A 21 9.18 16.80 8.37
C PHE A 21 10.46 16.27 9.02
N THR A 22 11.60 16.57 8.43
CA THR A 22 12.91 16.43 9.08
C THR A 22 13.78 17.65 8.87
N THR A 23 14.23 18.22 9.98
CA THR A 23 15.34 19.16 10.07
C THR A 23 16.65 18.39 9.99
N GLY A 24 17.71 19.04 9.52
CA GLY A 24 19.07 18.59 9.78
C GLY A 24 19.74 19.57 10.74
N PHE A 25 20.18 19.03 11.87
CA PHE A 25 21.05 19.74 12.80
C PHE A 25 22.49 19.23 12.66
N GLU A 26 23.44 20.04 13.13
CA GLU A 26 24.88 19.70 13.13
C GLU A 26 25.12 18.40 13.91
N GLU A 27 24.52 18.30 15.09
CA GLU A 27 24.56 17.13 15.97
C GLU A 27 24.07 15.86 15.26
N ASP A 28 22.94 15.94 14.55
CA ASP A 28 22.41 14.81 13.79
C ASP A 28 23.35 14.37 12.66
N SER A 29 24.03 15.32 12.00
CA SER A 29 24.95 15.01 10.91
C SER A 29 26.22 14.34 11.46
N TYR A 30 26.69 14.80 12.62
CA TYR A 30 27.83 14.24 13.32
C TYR A 30 27.57 12.81 13.78
N GLU A 31 26.42 12.55 14.41
CA GLU A 31 26.06 11.21 14.89
C GLU A 31 25.92 10.19 13.74
N PHE A 32 25.32 10.58 12.61
CA PHE A 32 25.23 9.70 11.45
C PHE A 32 26.59 9.41 10.80
N THR A 33 27.52 10.37 10.87
CA THR A 33 28.90 10.17 10.41
C THR A 33 29.65 9.22 11.34
N ASN A 34 29.45 9.31 12.65
CA ASN A 34 30.02 8.37 13.63
C ASN A 34 29.50 6.93 13.41
N MET A 35 28.23 6.79 13.04
CA MET A 35 27.64 5.50 12.66
C MET A 35 28.09 4.99 11.28
N GLN A 36 28.92 5.75 10.55
CA GLN A 36 29.34 5.45 9.17
C GLN A 36 28.15 5.25 8.22
N ALA A 37 27.04 5.96 8.48
CA ALA A 37 25.84 5.85 7.69
C ALA A 37 25.91 6.73 6.43
N THR A 38 26.44 7.95 6.55
CA THR A 38 26.57 8.95 5.48
C THR A 38 27.93 8.85 4.77
N SER A 39 27.98 9.25 3.49
CA SER A 39 29.25 9.38 2.76
C SER A 39 30.06 10.58 3.26
N LYS A 40 31.38 10.41 3.36
CA LYS A 40 32.30 11.50 3.74
C LYS A 40 32.72 12.29 2.50
N ALA A 41 32.43 13.59 2.49
CA ALA A 41 32.73 14.47 1.35
C ALA A 41 34.22 14.46 0.98
N GLU A 42 35.12 14.54 1.96
CA GLU A 42 36.58 14.51 1.74
C GLU A 42 37.03 13.28 0.95
N THR A 43 36.49 12.10 1.29
CA THR A 43 36.84 10.86 0.60
C THR A 43 36.29 10.81 -0.82
N GLU A 44 35.09 11.35 -1.06
CA GLU A 44 34.49 11.40 -2.39
C GLU A 44 35.22 12.42 -3.29
N PHE A 45 35.68 13.55 -2.74
CA PHE A 45 36.52 14.52 -3.46
C PHE A 45 37.87 13.92 -3.87
N VAL A 46 38.51 13.15 -2.99
CA VAL A 46 39.74 12.41 -3.33
C VAL A 46 39.49 11.39 -4.45
N MET A 47 38.29 10.81 -4.52
CA MET A 47 37.85 9.95 -5.62
C MET A 47 37.44 10.72 -6.89
N GLY A 48 37.59 12.04 -6.92
CA GLY A 48 37.29 12.90 -8.08
C GLY A 48 35.81 13.14 -8.31
N ARG A 49 34.96 12.98 -7.28
CA ARG A 49 33.51 13.16 -7.40
C ARG A 49 33.10 14.61 -7.15
N GLU A 50 32.16 15.08 -7.96
CA GLU A 50 31.47 16.34 -7.72
C GLU A 50 30.38 16.16 -6.66
N PRO A 51 30.02 17.22 -5.89
CA PRO A 51 28.98 17.15 -4.86
C PRO A 51 27.64 16.57 -5.33
N ALA A 52 27.26 16.85 -6.57
CA ALA A 52 26.03 16.33 -7.19
C ALA A 52 26.06 14.79 -7.38
N ASP A 53 27.24 14.20 -7.51
CA ASP A 53 27.44 12.77 -7.80
C ASP A 53 27.80 11.95 -6.55
N MET A 54 27.83 12.57 -5.37
CA MET A 54 28.20 11.88 -4.13
C MET A 54 27.07 10.99 -3.59
N SER A 55 25.81 11.29 -3.94
CA SER A 55 24.65 10.49 -3.58
C SER A 55 24.35 9.47 -4.68
N ARG A 56 24.65 8.20 -4.42
CA ARG A 56 24.53 7.13 -5.42
C ARG A 56 23.70 5.99 -4.85
N PRO A 57 22.41 5.88 -5.21
CA PRO A 57 21.53 4.85 -4.71
C PRO A 57 22.15 3.46 -4.85
N ALA A 58 21.90 2.61 -3.86
CA ALA A 58 22.54 1.29 -3.74
C ALA A 58 24.06 1.28 -3.44
N THR A 59 24.73 2.44 -3.27
CA THR A 59 26.16 2.50 -2.88
C THR A 59 26.50 3.50 -1.78
N THR A 60 25.98 4.73 -1.82
CA THR A 60 26.19 5.79 -0.82
C THR A 60 24.97 6.72 -0.79
N PHE A 61 24.79 7.47 0.31
CA PHE A 61 23.80 8.53 0.35
C PHE A 61 24.34 9.77 1.08
N MET A 62 23.84 10.92 0.66
CA MET A 62 24.07 12.21 1.31
C MET A 62 22.91 12.57 2.23
N ASP A 63 23.20 13.19 3.37
CA ASP A 63 22.17 13.70 4.27
C ASP A 63 21.45 14.89 3.62
N ALA A 64 20.14 15.01 3.87
CA ALA A 64 19.33 16.07 3.29
C ALA A 64 18.17 16.47 4.22
N GLN A 65 17.69 17.70 4.05
CA GLN A 65 16.62 18.26 4.89
C GLN A 65 15.37 18.58 4.08
N GLY A 66 14.20 18.33 4.65
CA GLY A 66 12.95 18.54 3.92
C GLY A 66 11.73 17.90 4.57
N THR A 67 10.58 18.21 3.98
CA THR A 67 9.27 17.69 4.39
C THR A 67 8.42 17.37 3.19
N GLY A 68 7.49 16.45 3.37
CA GLY A 68 6.42 16.21 2.42
C GLY A 68 5.12 15.94 3.15
N VAL A 69 4.03 16.44 2.59
CA VAL A 69 2.68 16.29 3.11
C VAL A 69 1.77 15.84 1.97
N HIS A 70 0.93 14.85 2.25
CA HIS A 70 -0.10 14.32 1.36
C HIS A 70 -1.43 14.34 2.09
N MET A 71 -2.49 14.79 1.43
CA MET A 71 -3.85 14.66 1.96
C MET A 71 -4.46 13.35 1.48
N VAL A 72 -5.04 12.60 2.41
CA VAL A 72 -5.72 11.34 2.12
C VAL A 72 -7.15 11.43 2.64
N MET A 73 -8.11 11.02 1.81
CA MET A 73 -9.54 11.09 2.10
C MET A 73 -10.29 9.98 1.35
N SER A 74 -11.49 9.63 1.84
CA SER A 74 -12.41 8.67 1.20
C SER A 74 -12.62 9.01 -0.27
N ALA A 75 -12.62 7.99 -1.14
CA ALA A 75 -12.93 8.18 -2.56
C ALA A 75 -14.30 8.83 -2.74
N LYS A 76 -15.28 8.45 -1.91
CA LYS A 76 -16.62 9.06 -1.88
C LYS A 76 -16.52 10.56 -1.55
N THR A 77 -15.84 10.91 -0.46
CA THR A 77 -15.66 12.30 -0.04
C THR A 77 -14.90 13.13 -1.08
N ALA A 78 -13.88 12.56 -1.73
CA ALA A 78 -13.15 13.24 -2.79
C ALA A 78 -14.05 13.58 -3.99
N LEU A 79 -14.95 12.67 -4.37
CA LEU A 79 -15.92 12.89 -5.44
C LEU A 79 -16.99 13.91 -5.04
N ASP A 80 -17.55 13.80 -3.83
CA ASP A 80 -18.56 14.73 -3.31
C ASP A 80 -18.03 16.18 -3.22
N LEU A 81 -16.76 16.34 -2.85
CA LEU A 81 -16.10 17.65 -2.78
C LEU A 81 -15.51 18.12 -4.12
N GLY A 82 -15.50 17.28 -5.16
CA GLY A 82 -14.86 17.59 -6.45
C GLY A 82 -13.34 17.81 -6.36
N CYS A 83 -12.67 17.15 -5.42
CA CYS A 83 -11.23 17.30 -5.22
C CYS A 83 -10.41 16.55 -6.28
N PRO A 84 -9.22 17.06 -6.68
CA PRO A 84 -8.36 16.36 -7.63
C PRO A 84 -7.78 15.08 -7.01
N ILE A 85 -8.03 13.93 -7.64
CA ILE A 85 -7.53 12.63 -7.21
C ILE A 85 -6.21 12.35 -7.93
N ARG A 86 -5.10 12.31 -7.18
CA ARG A 86 -3.75 12.04 -7.73
C ARG A 86 -3.42 10.56 -7.84
N GLY A 87 -4.08 9.72 -7.06
CA GLY A 87 -3.83 8.28 -7.01
C GLY A 87 -4.59 7.60 -5.88
N ILE A 88 -4.56 6.28 -5.87
CA ILE A 88 -5.27 5.44 -4.90
C ILE A 88 -4.24 4.69 -4.05
N LEU A 89 -4.32 4.87 -2.73
CA LEU A 89 -3.50 4.10 -1.80
C LEU A 89 -4.09 2.69 -1.64
N ALA A 90 -3.64 1.77 -2.49
CA ALA A 90 -4.20 0.42 -2.56
C ALA A 90 -3.78 -0.46 -1.36
N PHE A 91 -2.55 -0.33 -0.87
CA PHE A 91 -2.03 -1.12 0.23
C PHE A 91 -0.95 -0.38 1.01
N THR A 92 -1.01 -0.50 2.33
CA THR A 92 0.08 -0.10 3.23
C THR A 92 0.29 -1.23 4.22
N SER A 93 1.54 -1.48 4.58
CA SER A 93 1.86 -2.38 5.67
C SER A 93 3.13 -1.93 6.35
N THR A 94 3.15 -2.08 7.67
CA THR A 94 4.32 -1.81 8.50
C THR A 94 4.76 -3.10 9.13
N TYR A 95 6.04 -3.43 8.98
CA TYR A 95 6.62 -4.64 9.52
C TYR A 95 7.49 -4.29 10.70
N LEU A 96 7.12 -4.83 11.85
CA LEU A 96 8.04 -4.86 12.98
C LEU A 96 8.96 -6.06 12.81
N ILE A 97 10.26 -5.84 12.94
CA ILE A 97 11.21 -6.92 13.13
C ILE A 97 10.98 -7.44 14.55
N VAL A 98 10.20 -8.52 14.68
CA VAL A 98 10.09 -9.26 15.94
C VAL A 98 11.36 -10.09 16.07
N PHE A 99 12.26 -9.67 16.96
CA PHE A 99 13.37 -10.48 17.43
C PHE A 99 12.82 -11.77 18.04
N HIS A 100 12.63 -12.80 17.22
CA HIS A 100 12.40 -14.14 17.74
C HIS A 100 13.73 -14.57 18.38
N SER A 101 13.64 -14.96 19.65
CA SER A 101 14.73 -15.05 20.63
C SER A 101 15.92 -15.97 20.30
N ASP A 102 16.01 -16.56 19.10
CA ASP A 102 17.02 -17.57 18.75
C ASP A 102 17.95 -17.17 17.58
N LYS A 103 17.75 -16.01 16.96
CA LYS A 103 18.74 -15.42 16.02
C LYS A 103 18.96 -13.95 16.33
N ALA A 104 19.70 -13.69 17.39
CA ALA A 104 20.15 -12.35 17.73
C ALA A 104 20.96 -11.75 16.57
N CYS A 105 20.44 -10.68 15.96
CA CYS A 105 21.26 -9.77 15.17
C CYS A 105 21.75 -8.68 16.13
N PRO A 106 23.05 -8.60 16.45
CA PRO A 106 23.57 -7.61 17.40
C PRO A 106 23.47 -6.16 16.90
N SER A 107 23.15 -5.96 15.62
CA SER A 107 23.13 -4.66 14.96
C SER A 107 21.71 -4.11 14.83
N ILE A 108 21.38 -3.15 15.71
CA ILE A 108 20.14 -2.37 15.68
C ILE A 108 19.88 -1.66 14.33
N PRO A 109 20.89 -1.09 13.62
CA PRO A 109 20.63 -0.38 12.36
C PRO A 109 20.53 -1.28 11.12
N ALA A 110 20.67 -2.60 11.24
CA ALA A 110 20.70 -3.47 10.07
C ALA A 110 19.29 -3.68 9.47
N PRO A 111 19.11 -3.49 8.15
CA PRO A 111 17.82 -3.68 7.50
C PRO A 111 17.42 -5.16 7.50
N GLY A 112 16.19 -5.46 7.92
CA GLY A 112 15.64 -6.82 7.96
C GLY A 112 14.82 -7.22 6.73
N LEU A 113 14.47 -8.51 6.67
CA LEU A 113 13.65 -9.12 5.60
C LEU A 113 12.13 -9.09 5.87
N GLY A 114 11.68 -8.36 6.89
CA GLY A 114 10.27 -8.29 7.29
C GLY A 114 9.27 -8.03 6.14
N PRO A 115 9.58 -7.13 5.18
CA PRO A 115 8.70 -6.86 4.04
C PRO A 115 8.41 -8.06 3.14
N LEU A 116 9.24 -9.12 3.12
CA LEU A 116 8.98 -10.34 2.32
C LEU A 116 7.63 -10.98 2.66
N SER A 117 7.13 -10.76 3.87
CA SER A 117 5.84 -11.31 4.30
C SER A 117 4.63 -10.78 3.52
N ILE A 118 4.75 -9.70 2.72
CA ILE A 118 3.69 -9.29 1.78
C ILE A 118 3.44 -10.31 0.68
N ALA A 119 4.46 -11.11 0.34
CA ALA A 119 4.42 -12.18 -0.65
C ALA A 119 4.12 -13.56 -0.02
N ARG A 120 3.88 -13.62 1.30
CA ARG A 120 3.64 -14.89 2.00
C ARG A 120 2.35 -15.51 1.49
N GLN A 121 2.47 -16.70 0.91
CA GLN A 121 1.35 -17.55 0.52
C GLN A 121 1.71 -19.02 0.65
N ILE A 122 0.71 -19.86 0.88
CA ILE A 122 0.82 -21.31 0.85
C ILE A 122 0.63 -21.77 -0.59
N SER A 123 1.53 -22.60 -1.11
CA SER A 123 1.41 -23.17 -2.45
C SER A 123 0.20 -24.10 -2.56
N TYR A 124 -0.54 -24.00 -3.67
CA TYR A 124 -1.75 -24.75 -3.93
C TYR A 124 -1.89 -25.00 -5.44
N LYS A 125 -2.49 -26.13 -5.84
CA LYS A 125 -2.47 -26.59 -7.24
C LYS A 125 -3.44 -25.83 -8.17
N ASN A 126 -4.60 -25.43 -7.66
CA ASN A 126 -5.69 -24.88 -8.47
C ASN A 126 -5.97 -23.44 -8.06
N PRO A 127 -6.01 -22.45 -8.98
CA PRO A 127 -6.21 -21.04 -8.65
C PRO A 127 -7.51 -20.81 -7.86
N ILE A 128 -7.48 -19.86 -6.91
CA ILE A 128 -8.66 -19.56 -6.09
C ILE A 128 -9.61 -18.70 -6.92
N PRO A 129 -10.88 -19.10 -7.09
CA PRO A 129 -11.83 -18.36 -7.91
C PRO A 129 -12.03 -16.91 -7.46
N ILE A 130 -11.91 -16.64 -6.15
CA ILE A 130 -12.14 -15.30 -5.59
C ILE A 130 -11.13 -14.24 -6.06
N ILE A 131 -9.97 -14.66 -6.59
CA ILE A 131 -8.96 -13.75 -7.16
C ILE A 131 -9.45 -13.21 -8.51
N ASP A 132 -10.23 -14.00 -9.26
CA ASP A 132 -10.74 -13.60 -10.56
C ASP A 132 -11.83 -12.53 -10.43
N LEU A 133 -11.64 -11.42 -11.15
CA LEU A 133 -12.59 -10.32 -11.21
C LEU A 133 -13.93 -10.78 -11.82
N VAL A 134 -13.91 -11.65 -12.83
CA VAL A 134 -15.13 -12.13 -13.50
C VAL A 134 -15.95 -12.96 -12.52
N TYR A 135 -15.30 -13.90 -11.82
CA TYR A 135 -15.94 -14.68 -10.77
C TYR A 135 -16.57 -13.80 -9.68
N ARG A 136 -15.87 -12.77 -9.19
CA ARG A 136 -16.43 -11.86 -8.18
C ARG A 136 -17.65 -11.10 -8.69
N ARG A 137 -17.61 -10.61 -9.93
CA ARG A 137 -18.74 -9.91 -10.56
C ARG A 137 -19.96 -10.79 -10.71
N THR A 138 -19.77 -12.06 -11.10
CA THR A 138 -20.89 -13.00 -11.24
C THR A 138 -21.51 -13.33 -9.89
N GLN A 139 -20.70 -13.54 -8.84
CA GLN A 139 -21.19 -13.77 -7.48
C GLN A 139 -22.02 -12.59 -6.95
N ILE A 140 -21.53 -11.36 -7.12
CA ILE A 140 -22.29 -10.15 -6.72
C ILE A 140 -23.60 -10.05 -7.49
N SER A 141 -23.58 -10.30 -8.81
CA SER A 141 -24.78 -10.24 -9.63
C SER A 141 -25.82 -11.28 -9.22
N GLN A 142 -25.38 -12.51 -8.91
CA GLN A 142 -26.25 -13.59 -8.44
C GLN A 142 -26.88 -13.25 -7.09
N TRP A 143 -26.08 -12.72 -6.17
CA TRP A 143 -26.55 -12.30 -4.86
C TRP A 143 -27.57 -11.14 -4.96
N LEU A 144 -27.27 -10.08 -5.72
CA LEU A 144 -28.22 -8.98 -5.95
C LEU A 144 -29.54 -9.45 -6.57
N ASN A 145 -29.47 -10.37 -7.54
CA ASN A 145 -30.67 -10.94 -8.14
C ASN A 145 -31.49 -11.75 -7.13
N HIS A 146 -30.81 -12.49 -6.24
CA HIS A 146 -31.48 -13.26 -5.19
C HIS A 146 -32.19 -12.35 -4.19
N GLU A 147 -31.52 -11.32 -3.68
CA GLU A 147 -32.12 -10.35 -2.75
C GLU A 147 -33.32 -9.64 -3.38
N HIS A 148 -33.19 -9.20 -4.64
CA HIS A 148 -34.30 -8.57 -5.35
C HIS A 148 -35.49 -9.52 -5.53
N SER A 149 -35.24 -10.82 -5.76
CA SER A 149 -36.32 -11.82 -5.82
C SER A 149 -37.01 -12.02 -4.46
N GLN A 150 -36.27 -12.05 -3.36
CA GLN A 150 -36.83 -12.16 -2.01
C GLN A 150 -37.72 -10.97 -1.66
N LEU A 151 -37.26 -9.75 -1.97
CA LEU A 151 -38.05 -8.53 -1.75
C LEU A 151 -39.35 -8.54 -2.57
N GLN A 152 -39.31 -9.02 -3.81
CA GLN A 152 -40.51 -9.15 -4.65
C GLN A 152 -41.51 -10.17 -4.09
N GLU A 153 -41.03 -11.32 -3.62
CA GLU A 153 -41.87 -12.34 -2.98
C GLU A 153 -42.54 -11.82 -1.70
N GLU A 154 -41.81 -11.08 -0.86
CA GLU A 154 -42.37 -10.48 0.35
C GLU A 154 -43.47 -9.45 0.02
N ILE A 155 -43.24 -8.60 -0.98
CA ILE A 155 -44.24 -7.63 -1.45
C ILE A 155 -45.51 -8.36 -1.94
N GLN A 156 -45.36 -9.47 -2.66
CA GLN A 156 -46.49 -10.28 -3.14
C GLN A 156 -47.26 -10.93 -1.99
N LEU A 157 -46.56 -11.46 -0.98
CA LEU A 157 -47.17 -12.07 0.20
C LEU A 157 -48.01 -11.05 0.97
N ARG A 158 -47.46 -9.87 1.26
CA ARG A 158 -48.19 -8.79 1.96
C ARG A 158 -49.42 -8.33 1.20
N LYS A 159 -49.33 -8.22 -0.13
CA LYS A 159 -50.49 -7.93 -0.99
C LYS A 159 -51.58 -9.01 -0.88
N SER A 160 -51.20 -10.28 -0.80
CA SER A 160 -52.15 -11.38 -0.66
C SER A 160 -52.83 -11.43 0.72
N GLN A 161 -52.15 -10.94 1.77
CA GLN A 161 -52.67 -10.88 3.15
C GLN A 161 -53.49 -9.62 3.43
N GLY A 162 -53.52 -8.66 2.49
CA GLY A 162 -54.27 -7.41 2.63
C GLY A 162 -53.65 -6.42 3.62
N GLU A 163 -52.39 -6.60 4.00
CA GLU A 163 -51.68 -5.65 4.85
C GLU A 163 -51.23 -4.42 4.02
N PRO A 164 -51.53 -3.20 4.48
CA PRO A 164 -51.04 -1.99 3.82
C PRO A 164 -49.52 -1.90 3.96
N ILE A 165 -48.84 -1.69 2.84
CA ILE A 165 -47.40 -1.40 2.84
C ILE A 165 -47.23 0.01 3.42
N ASN A 166 -46.65 0.10 4.63
CA ASN A 166 -46.23 1.38 5.16
C ASN A 166 -44.95 1.82 4.42
N ASP A 167 -45.13 2.68 3.42
CA ASP A 167 -44.08 3.15 2.51
C ASP A 167 -42.85 3.72 3.25
N GLU A 168 -43.03 4.37 4.40
CA GLU A 168 -41.93 4.97 5.17
C GLU A 168 -41.06 3.91 5.88
N SER A 169 -41.69 2.89 6.46
CA SER A 169 -40.97 1.76 7.07
C SER A 169 -40.26 0.88 6.02
N PHE A 170 -40.87 0.76 4.84
CA PHE A 170 -40.32 -0.04 3.75
C PHE A 170 -39.12 0.65 3.12
N THR A 171 -39.24 1.94 2.77
CA THR A 171 -38.12 2.73 2.23
C THR A 171 -36.95 2.83 3.20
N SER A 172 -37.20 3.01 4.50
CA SER A 172 -36.13 3.04 5.50
C SER A 172 -35.47 1.67 5.73
N ARG A 173 -36.19 0.56 5.53
CA ARG A 173 -35.59 -0.79 5.56
C ARG A 173 -34.73 -1.05 4.33
N VAL A 174 -35.24 -0.75 3.14
CA VAL A 174 -34.49 -0.88 1.87
C VAL A 174 -33.19 -0.08 1.94
N ALA A 175 -33.24 1.15 2.45
CA ALA A 175 -32.04 1.97 2.62
C ALA A 175 -30.99 1.36 3.60
N LYS A 176 -31.44 0.62 4.63
CA LYS A 176 -30.53 -0.10 5.55
C LYS A 176 -29.94 -1.34 4.90
N GLU A 177 -30.75 -2.07 4.14
CA GLU A 177 -30.30 -3.23 3.36
C GLU A 177 -29.28 -2.81 2.31
N ASP A 178 -29.54 -1.76 1.53
CA ASP A 178 -28.60 -1.20 0.55
C ASP A 178 -27.25 -0.83 1.20
N ALA A 179 -27.29 -0.15 2.35
CA ALA A 179 -26.07 0.23 3.08
C ALA A 179 -25.28 -0.99 3.61
N GLN A 180 -25.98 -2.03 4.07
CA GLN A 180 -25.36 -3.29 4.49
C GLN A 180 -24.80 -4.04 3.28
N GLN A 181 -25.50 -3.99 2.15
CA GLN A 181 -25.07 -4.66 0.92
C GLN A 181 -23.79 -4.04 0.36
N ASP A 182 -23.72 -2.72 0.32
CA ASP A 182 -22.51 -1.98 -0.04
C ASP A 182 -21.35 -2.39 0.86
N LYS A 183 -21.58 -2.51 2.17
CA LYS A 183 -20.57 -2.94 3.13
C LYS A 183 -20.09 -4.36 2.88
N ASP A 184 -20.98 -5.30 2.58
CA ASP A 184 -20.66 -6.70 2.32
C ASP A 184 -19.96 -6.88 0.96
N ALA A 185 -20.39 -6.15 -0.06
CA ALA A 185 -19.72 -6.10 -1.36
C ALA A 185 -18.32 -5.50 -1.24
N LEU A 186 -18.14 -4.45 -0.45
CA LEU A 186 -16.83 -3.86 -0.13
C LEU A 186 -15.96 -4.79 0.71
N ALA A 187 -16.53 -5.57 1.64
CA ALA A 187 -15.77 -6.57 2.38
C ALA A 187 -15.27 -7.68 1.44
N MET A 188 -16.11 -8.12 0.51
CA MET A 188 -15.74 -9.11 -0.51
C MET A 188 -14.72 -8.56 -1.50
N CYS A 189 -14.85 -7.32 -1.97
CA CYS A 189 -14.04 -6.77 -3.06
C CYS A 189 -12.88 -5.86 -2.63
N GLY A 190 -12.94 -5.20 -1.49
CA GLY A 190 -11.97 -4.16 -1.09
C GLY A 190 -10.67 -4.74 -0.53
N MET A 191 -10.73 -5.93 0.06
CA MET A 191 -9.56 -6.69 0.51
C MET A 191 -9.77 -8.21 0.49
N LEU A 192 -10.86 -8.76 -0.06
CA LEU A 192 -11.25 -10.17 0.15
C LEU A 192 -11.38 -10.47 1.66
N GLN A 193 -12.61 -10.53 2.19
CA GLN A 193 -12.82 -10.76 3.62
C GLN A 193 -12.07 -12.02 4.11
N GLY A 194 -11.31 -11.87 5.21
CA GLY A 194 -10.51 -12.95 5.80
C GLY A 194 -9.11 -13.11 5.21
N ALA A 195 -8.13 -13.43 6.07
CA ALA A 195 -6.76 -13.73 5.65
C ALA A 195 -6.66 -15.16 5.14
N ASP A 196 -7.09 -15.43 3.90
CA ASP A 196 -6.79 -16.70 3.24
C ASP A 196 -5.26 -16.84 3.06
N PRO A 197 -4.62 -17.81 3.73
CA PRO A 197 -3.17 -17.96 3.67
C PRO A 197 -2.65 -18.42 2.30
N ARG A 198 -3.54 -18.80 1.38
CA ARG A 198 -3.21 -19.16 -0.01
C ARG A 198 -3.06 -17.93 -0.91
N VAL A 199 -3.51 -16.75 -0.48
CA VAL A 199 -3.40 -15.50 -1.25
C VAL A 199 -2.48 -14.53 -0.54
N ALA A 200 -1.35 -14.21 -1.18
CA ALA A 200 -0.43 -13.21 -0.66
C ALA A 200 -1.13 -11.84 -0.49
N PRO A 201 -0.86 -11.08 0.59
CA PRO A 201 -1.43 -9.74 0.78
C PRO A 201 -1.26 -8.79 -0.42
N ILE A 202 -0.09 -8.80 -1.08
CA ILE A 202 0.15 -7.99 -2.27
C ILE A 202 -0.70 -8.45 -3.47
N HIS A 203 -0.82 -9.77 -3.68
CA HIS A 203 -1.57 -10.34 -4.78
C HIS A 203 -3.06 -10.02 -4.66
N ARG A 204 -3.60 -10.10 -3.44
CA ARG A 204 -4.97 -9.71 -3.11
C ARG A 204 -5.28 -8.28 -3.57
N VAL A 205 -4.43 -7.32 -3.21
CA VAL A 205 -4.63 -5.91 -3.58
C VAL A 205 -4.59 -5.71 -5.08
N LEU A 206 -3.62 -6.31 -5.76
CA LEU A 206 -3.51 -6.25 -7.22
C LEU A 206 -4.74 -6.88 -7.90
N ALA A 207 -5.22 -8.01 -7.38
CA ALA A 207 -6.40 -8.70 -7.88
C ALA A 207 -7.69 -7.90 -7.69
N VAL A 208 -7.84 -7.14 -6.58
CA VAL A 208 -8.98 -6.25 -6.35
C VAL A 208 -9.17 -5.29 -7.52
N TRP A 209 -8.07 -4.64 -7.93
CA TRP A 209 -8.06 -3.64 -9.00
C TRP A 209 -7.83 -4.23 -10.39
N GLY A 210 -7.41 -5.49 -10.49
CA GLY A 210 -7.06 -6.14 -11.76
C GLY A 210 -5.82 -5.53 -12.42
N ILE A 211 -4.84 -5.08 -11.63
CA ILE A 211 -3.64 -4.36 -12.10
C ILE A 211 -2.34 -5.11 -11.78
N ASP A 212 -1.24 -4.70 -12.40
CA ASP A 212 0.13 -5.14 -12.10
C ASP A 212 1.01 -3.93 -11.72
N VAL A 213 2.19 -4.19 -11.15
CA VAL A 213 3.14 -3.17 -10.71
C VAL A 213 3.93 -2.64 -11.92
N GLY A 214 3.70 -1.39 -12.32
CA GLY A 214 4.41 -0.77 -13.44
C GLY A 214 5.77 -0.18 -13.09
N VAL A 215 5.92 0.38 -11.88
CA VAL A 215 7.14 1.07 -11.45
C VAL A 215 7.37 0.84 -9.95
N LEU A 216 8.64 0.87 -9.54
CA LEU A 216 9.04 0.72 -8.15
C LEU A 216 9.89 1.90 -7.69
N SER A 217 9.45 2.64 -6.68
CA SER A 217 10.31 3.61 -6.00
C SER A 217 10.98 2.92 -4.80
N ILE A 218 12.30 2.73 -4.87
CA ILE A 218 13.06 2.12 -3.77
C ILE A 218 13.53 3.17 -2.77
N HIS A 219 13.66 2.77 -1.51
CA HIS A 219 14.34 3.56 -0.49
C HIS A 219 15.77 3.88 -0.95
N GLY A 220 16.62 2.89 -1.24
CA GLY A 220 17.90 3.10 -1.90
C GLY A 220 19.00 3.75 -1.04
N THR A 221 18.91 3.72 0.30
CA THR A 221 20.05 4.04 1.20
C THR A 221 20.88 2.78 1.38
N SER A 222 21.96 2.61 0.64
CA SER A 222 22.82 1.45 0.85
C SER A 222 24.14 1.88 1.45
N ILE A 223 24.25 1.67 2.76
CA ILE A 223 25.50 1.21 3.38
C ILE A 223 25.75 -0.19 2.81
N LYS A 224 27.00 -0.68 2.70
CA LYS A 224 27.36 -2.02 2.18
C LYS A 224 26.46 -3.21 2.64
N ALA A 225 25.66 -3.04 3.70
CA ALA A 225 24.65 -3.97 4.19
C ALA A 225 23.26 -3.95 3.49
N ASN A 226 22.89 -2.94 2.68
CA ASN A 226 21.56 -2.86 2.04
C ASN A 226 21.50 -3.50 0.63
N VAL A 227 22.24 -4.59 0.42
CA VAL A 227 22.05 -5.51 -0.73
C VAL A 227 20.69 -6.25 -0.63
N ASN A 228 19.77 -5.74 0.19
CA ASN A 228 18.56 -6.42 0.60
C ASN A 228 17.32 -5.89 -0.10
N GLU A 229 17.22 -4.59 -0.39
CA GLU A 229 15.96 -4.03 -0.89
C GLU A 229 15.59 -4.51 -2.31
N THR A 230 16.53 -4.48 -3.26
CA THR A 230 16.31 -5.00 -4.61
C THR A 230 16.06 -6.50 -4.60
N ARG A 231 16.75 -7.23 -3.72
CA ARG A 231 16.53 -8.67 -3.50
C ARG A 231 15.15 -8.95 -2.92
N ILE A 232 14.71 -8.19 -1.91
CA ILE A 232 13.38 -8.30 -1.31
C ILE A 232 12.31 -8.16 -2.39
N TRP A 233 12.40 -7.12 -3.23
CA TRP A 233 11.44 -6.91 -4.30
C TRP A 233 11.48 -7.99 -5.37
N ASN A 234 12.68 -8.42 -5.77
CA ASN A 234 12.85 -9.55 -6.68
C ASN A 234 12.22 -10.83 -6.12
N ASP A 235 12.49 -11.16 -4.87
CA ASP A 235 11.94 -12.31 -4.17
C ASP A 235 10.41 -12.18 -4.03
N ILE A 236 9.89 -11.00 -3.68
CA ILE A 236 8.44 -10.73 -3.67
C ILE A 236 7.84 -11.01 -5.03
N PHE A 237 8.40 -10.49 -6.12
CA PHE A 237 7.85 -10.69 -7.46
C PHE A 237 7.92 -12.15 -7.91
N ILE A 238 9.01 -12.86 -7.58
CA ILE A 238 9.16 -14.29 -7.88
C ILE A 238 8.19 -15.15 -7.06
N PHE A 239 8.06 -14.90 -5.76
CA PHE A 239 7.30 -15.76 -4.85
C PHE A 239 5.79 -15.49 -4.84
N SER A 240 5.36 -14.26 -5.15
CA SER A 240 3.96 -13.85 -4.97
C SER A 240 3.01 -14.39 -6.04
N THR A 241 3.47 -15.14 -7.04
CA THR A 241 2.65 -15.50 -8.23
C THR A 241 1.89 -14.30 -8.80
N ILE A 242 2.37 -13.07 -8.58
CA ILE A 242 2.03 -11.96 -9.45
C ILE A 242 2.52 -12.44 -10.80
N GLY A 243 1.63 -12.67 -11.75
CA GLY A 243 1.88 -13.38 -13.01
C GLY A 243 2.84 -12.66 -13.96
N ARG A 244 3.89 -12.02 -13.43
CA ARG A 244 4.96 -11.42 -14.18
C ARG A 244 5.69 -12.53 -14.94
N THR A 245 5.75 -12.34 -16.24
CA THR A 245 6.60 -13.17 -17.09
C THR A 245 8.07 -12.87 -16.77
N GLN A 246 8.94 -13.85 -17.00
CA GLN A 246 10.38 -13.73 -16.73
C GLN A 246 11.04 -12.52 -17.42
N SER A 247 10.41 -11.98 -18.46
CA SER A 247 10.88 -10.83 -19.23
C SER A 247 10.24 -9.48 -18.84
N ASN A 248 9.31 -9.45 -17.88
CA ASN A 248 8.60 -8.23 -17.46
C ASN A 248 9.29 -7.54 -16.27
N ALA A 249 10.45 -6.93 -16.52
CA ALA A 249 11.20 -6.19 -15.49
C ALA A 249 10.46 -4.92 -15.05
N VAL A 250 10.59 -4.56 -13.77
CA VAL A 250 10.00 -3.32 -13.21
C VAL A 250 11.07 -2.21 -13.23
N PRO A 251 10.83 -1.07 -13.90
CA PRO A 251 11.70 0.09 -13.78
C PRO A 251 11.75 0.58 -12.32
N ILE A 252 12.97 0.86 -11.86
CA ILE A 252 13.22 1.32 -10.49
C ILE A 252 13.56 2.82 -10.50
N VAL A 253 12.84 3.58 -9.67
CA VAL A 253 13.13 4.97 -9.37
C VAL A 253 13.83 5.04 -8.01
N ALA A 254 14.99 5.68 -7.98
CA ALA A 254 15.77 5.87 -6.76
C ALA A 254 16.08 7.36 -6.58
N GLN A 255 15.10 8.12 -6.08
CA GLN A 255 15.16 9.59 -5.99
C GLN A 255 16.29 10.13 -5.11
N LYS A 256 16.89 9.29 -4.27
CA LYS A 256 17.99 9.69 -3.39
C LYS A 256 19.22 10.18 -4.12
N SER A 257 19.44 9.78 -5.37
CA SER A 257 20.54 10.33 -6.18
C SER A 257 20.41 11.84 -6.31
N LEU A 258 19.19 12.32 -6.51
CA LEU A 258 18.91 13.73 -6.75
C LEU A 258 18.63 14.50 -5.45
N LEU A 259 17.88 13.89 -4.53
CA LEU A 259 17.34 14.59 -3.36
C LEU A 259 18.16 14.39 -2.08
N GLY A 260 19.11 13.45 -2.09
CA GLY A 260 19.73 12.95 -0.86
C GLY A 260 18.74 12.17 0.02
N HIS A 261 19.06 12.01 1.30
CA HIS A 261 18.26 11.24 2.25
C HIS A 261 17.63 12.12 3.33
N PHE A 262 16.35 12.44 3.16
CA PHE A 262 15.53 13.03 4.23
C PHE A 262 15.12 11.94 5.25
N LYS A 263 15.83 11.84 6.37
CA LYS A 263 15.66 10.79 7.39
C LYS A 263 14.19 10.35 7.60
N GLY A 264 13.30 11.31 7.87
CA GLY A 264 11.88 11.06 8.12
C GLY A 264 10.94 11.55 7.02
N GLY A 265 11.34 12.56 6.24
CA GLY A 265 10.51 13.13 5.17
C GLY A 265 10.54 12.36 3.84
N LEU A 266 11.49 11.44 3.64
CA LEU A 266 11.76 10.86 2.32
C LEU A 266 10.57 10.10 1.75
N ALA A 267 9.87 9.30 2.56
CA ALA A 267 8.74 8.50 2.08
C ALA A 267 7.64 9.37 1.44
N ALA A 268 7.46 10.61 1.92
CA ALA A 268 6.53 11.55 1.32
C ALA A 268 7.02 12.04 -0.06
N TRP A 269 8.31 12.32 -0.22
CA TRP A 269 8.88 12.69 -1.53
C TRP A 269 8.82 11.53 -2.54
N GLN A 270 9.07 10.32 -2.08
CA GLN A 270 8.96 9.09 -2.88
C GLN A 270 7.54 8.85 -3.36
N MET A 271 6.56 9.02 -2.47
CA MET A 271 5.16 8.93 -2.86
C MET A 271 4.78 10.04 -3.85
N GLY A 272 5.26 11.27 -3.65
CA GLY A 272 5.05 12.37 -4.59
C GLY A 272 5.62 12.07 -5.98
N GLY A 273 6.83 11.52 -6.05
CA GLY A 273 7.43 11.09 -7.32
C GLY A 273 6.65 10.00 -8.03
N LEU A 274 6.21 8.98 -7.28
CA LEU A 274 5.37 7.92 -7.85
C LEU A 274 4.05 8.46 -8.41
N LEU A 275 3.37 9.36 -7.68
CA LEU A 275 2.14 9.99 -8.16
C LEU A 275 2.37 10.82 -9.42
N GLN A 276 3.51 11.50 -9.51
CA GLN A 276 3.90 12.23 -10.72
C GLN A 276 4.14 11.29 -11.90
N THR A 277 4.85 10.18 -11.69
CA THR A 277 5.09 9.16 -12.73
C THR A 277 3.77 8.61 -13.29
N VAL A 278 2.84 8.23 -12.41
CA VAL A 278 1.53 7.70 -12.81
C VAL A 278 0.68 8.75 -13.53
N SER A 279 0.83 10.04 -13.20
CA SER A 279 0.08 11.12 -13.84
C SER A 279 0.70 11.61 -15.16
N SER A 280 1.93 11.19 -15.47
CA SER A 280 2.68 11.63 -16.66
C SER A 280 2.60 10.66 -17.84
N GLU A 281 1.99 9.50 -17.64
CA GLU A 281 1.60 8.56 -18.70
C GLU A 281 0.26 8.96 -19.32
#